data_AF-A0A090ND93-F1
#
_entry.id   AF-A0A090ND93-F1
#
_cell.length_a   1.000
_cell.length_b   1.000
_cell.length_c   1.000
_cell.angle_alpha   90.00
_cell.angle_beta   90.00
_cell.angle_gamma   90.00
#
_symmetry.space_group_name_H-M   'P 1'
#
loop_
_entity.id
_entity.type
_entity.pdbx_description
1 polymer ?
#
loop_
_entity_poly.entity_id
_entity_poly.type
_entity_poly.pdbx_seq_one_letter_code
_entity_poly.pdbx_strand_id
1 'polypeptide(L)' 'MPSIAPIPRDERCLMQKAPYKTKNKNYDRRFTVILMLHRGDTVCHFHVD' A
#
# COMPACT_ATOMS: atom_id res chain seq x y z
N MET A 1 -16.71 3.34 11.92
CA MET A 1 -16.49 3.88 10.57
C MET A 1 -15.07 3.54 10.16
N PRO A 2 -14.82 3.05 8.94
CA PRO A 2 -13.45 2.85 8.49
C PRO A 2 -12.75 4.22 8.43
N SER A 3 -11.55 4.30 8.99
CA SER A 3 -10.75 5.55 9.09
C SER A 3 -10.26 6.03 7.72
N ILE A 4 -10.28 5.16 6.72
CA ILE A 4 -9.82 5.43 5.36
C ILE A 4 -11.01 5.24 4.42
N ALA A 5 -11.23 6.22 3.53
CA ALA A 5 -12.24 6.11 2.49
C ALA A 5 -11.98 4.86 1.63
N PRO A 6 -13.02 4.12 1.21
CA PRO A 6 -12.84 2.93 0.39
C PRO A 6 -12.06 3.28 -0.88
N ILE A 7 -10.95 2.57 -1.12
CA ILE A 7 -10.09 2.82 -2.29
C ILE A 7 -10.81 2.29 -3.55
N PRO A 8 -11.04 3.13 -4.57
CA PRO A 8 -11.60 2.74 -5.85
C PRO A 8 -10.87 1.55 -6.46
N ARG A 9 -11.60 0.67 -7.17
CA ARG A 9 -11.05 -0.57 -7.72
C ARG A 9 -9.92 -0.30 -8.72
N ASP A 10 -10.04 0.74 -9.54
CA ASP A 10 -9.02 1.16 -10.51
C ASP A 10 -7.75 1.65 -9.83
N GLU A 11 -7.88 2.52 -8.84
CA GLU A 11 -6.74 2.99 -8.06
C GLU A 11 -5.99 1.81 -7.46
N ARG A 12 -6.70 0.90 -6.78
CA ARG A 12 -6.15 -0.34 -6.19
C ARG A 12 -5.44 -1.24 -7.20
N CYS A 13 -5.93 -1.30 -8.44
CA CYS A 13 -5.30 -2.07 -9.52
C CYS A 13 -3.97 -1.43 -9.96
N LEU A 14 -3.93 -0.10 -10.03
CA LEU A 14 -2.71 0.65 -10.29
C LEU A 14 -1.70 0.50 -9.15
N MET A 15 -2.15 0.57 -7.89
CA MET A 15 -1.31 0.35 -6.70
C MET A 15 -0.62 -1.01 -6.75
N GLN A 16 -1.31 -2.05 -7.20
CA GLN A 16 -0.77 -3.41 -7.28
C GLN A 16 0.17 -3.63 -8.48
N LYS A 17 0.04 -2.83 -9.54
CA LYS A 17 0.91 -2.88 -10.73
C LYS A 17 2.15 -1.98 -10.59
N ALA A 18 2.10 -0.94 -9.78
CA ALA A 18 3.21 -0.03 -9.51
C ALA A 18 4.47 -0.68 -8.90
N PRO A 19 4.38 -1.68 -8.00
CA PRO A 19 5.52 -2.46 -7.50
C PRO A 19 6.40 -3.02 -8.60
N TYR A 20 5.78 -3.46 -9.69
CA TYR A 20 6.48 -4.09 -10.81
C TYR A 20 7.16 -3.07 -11.74
N LYS A 21 6.67 -1.83 -11.78
CA LYS A 21 7.19 -0.78 -12.70
C LYS A 21 8.18 0.18 -12.06
N THR A 22 8.21 0.30 -10.74
CA THR A 22 8.94 1.38 -10.06
C THR A 22 10.15 0.82 -9.30
N LYS A 23 11.38 1.19 -9.71
CA LYS A 23 12.61 0.86 -8.93
C LYS A 23 12.68 1.55 -7.56
N ASN A 24 11.71 2.40 -7.21
CA ASN A 24 11.67 3.14 -5.96
C ASN A 24 11.03 2.30 -4.85
N LYS A 25 11.89 1.63 -4.07
CA LYS A 25 11.53 0.79 -2.91
C LYS A 25 10.68 1.54 -1.86
N ASN A 26 10.84 2.86 -1.72
CA ASN A 26 10.06 3.65 -0.75
C ASN A 26 8.62 3.87 -1.21
N TYR A 27 8.40 3.98 -2.53
CA TYR A 27 7.06 4.12 -3.10
C TYR A 27 6.26 2.83 -2.98
N ASP A 28 6.91 1.70 -3.23
CA ASP A 28 6.35 0.36 -3.05
C ASP A 28 5.95 0.09 -1.59
N ARG A 29 6.83 0.44 -0.64
CA ARG A 29 6.58 0.30 0.79
C ARG A 29 5.36 1.12 1.25
N ARG A 30 5.26 2.38 0.81
CA ARG A 30 4.10 3.24 1.14
C ARG A 30 2.78 2.67 0.61
N PHE A 31 2.79 2.14 -0.61
CA PHE A 31 1.60 1.49 -1.19
C PHE A 31 1.18 0.27 -0.39
N THR A 32 2.13 -0.58 -0.02
CA THR A 32 1.89 -1.78 0.79
C THR A 32 1.31 -1.43 2.16
N VAL A 33 1.85 -0.40 2.82
CA VAL A 33 1.38 0.11 4.11
C VAL A 33 -0.08 0.57 4.01
N ILE A 34 -0.42 1.40 3.00
CA ILE A 34 -1.79 1.89 2.80
C ILE A 34 -2.75 0.73 2.52
N LEU A 35 -2.32 -0.27 1.74
CA LEU A 35 -3.13 -1.43 1.43
C LEU A 35 -3.38 -2.32 2.67
N MET A 36 -2.37 -2.51 3.53
CA MET A 36 -2.50 -3.22 4.81
C MET A 36 -3.44 -2.49 5.77
N LEU A 37 -3.24 -1.18 5.96
CA LEU A 37 -4.12 -0.34 6.78
C LEU A 37 -5.58 -0.36 6.31
N HIS A 38 -5.82 -0.30 4.99
CA HIS A 38 -7.17 -0.38 4.43
C HIS A 38 -7.83 -1.74 4.70
N ARG A 39 -7.07 -2.82 4.81
CA ARG A 39 -7.58 -4.17 5.13
C ARG A 39 -7.81 -4.38 6.63
N GLY A 40 -7.39 -3.43 7.47
CA GLY A 40 -7.41 -3.56 8.93
C GLY A 40 -6.21 -4.34 9.48
N ASP A 41 -5.20 -4.61 8.66
CA ASP A 41 -3.94 -5.23 9.09
C ASP A 41 -3.06 -4.21 9.82
N THR A 42 -2.38 -4.67 10.87
CA THR A 42 -1.38 -3.89 11.61
C THR A 42 -0.06 -3.85 10.86
N VAL A 43 0.44 -2.64 10.59
CA VAL A 43 1.72 -2.44 9.90
C VAL A 43 2.84 -2.38 10.95
N CYS A 44 3.64 -3.45 11.04
CA CYS A 44 4.89 -3.42 11.79
C CYS A 44 5.99 -2.80 10.92
N HIS A 45 6.55 -1.66 11.34
CA HIS A 45 7.66 -1.01 10.65
C HIS A 45 8.95 -1.84 10.82
N PHE A 46 9.14 -2.85 9.99
CA PHE A 46 10.44 -3.52 9.87
C PHE A 46 11.33 -2.68 8.94
N HIS A 47 12.31 -2.00 9.53
CA HIS A 47 13.49 -1.48 8.83
C HIS A 47 14.28 -2.69 8.35
N VAL A 48 14.34 -2.89 7.03
CA VAL A 48 15.27 -3.83 6.42
C VAL A 48 16.36 -2.96 5.81
N ASP A 49 17.56 -3.09 6.38
CA ASP A 49 18.81 -2.48 5.90
C ASP A 49 19.14 -2.92 4.47
#